data_AF-A0A0M9AN42-F1
#
_entry.id   AF-A0A0M9AN42-F1
#
_cell.length_a   1.000
_cell.length_b   1.000
_cell.length_c   1.000
_cell.angle_alpha   90.00
_cell.angle_beta   90.00
_cell.angle_gamma   90.00
#
_symmetry.space_group_name_H-M   'P 1'
#
loop_
_entity.id
_entity.type
_entity.pdbx_description
1 polymer ?
#
loop_
_entity_poly.entity_id
_entity_poly.type
_entity_poly.pdbx_seq_one_letter_code
_entity_poly.pdbx_strand_id
1 'polypeptide(L)'
;MAQTPTITEAAVRALARPQSYDRGKDYYEQGAVRDITRRGDRLGATVDGSQYEPYQVQVNLDETGVVDTTCSCPYDQGGICKHRVAVLLTYSRNPDEVSQRPPISELVADTDPAELRDLLVDLVERQPDLEEWIESRLKTAQSDATVDSSGNQSPDINRDSIRQQVQYVLQPPKGRGGRTQDPYTAVETDVKKLGDLLDQAWAAIEADDGGTALDVLEPLADELMNEAWLALSYDDSQAIFEFFDEVDTALAEALLTADLSDAERDDWEVRLQTWQREMESYTDRPPYSVALDVVQRERRANSRYAALWDGNSPWYAEDVIKARLNVLEQQNRVDEYLDLAAATDQIDAYATMLVEEGRIDEAIEYGQQNLHVPDNALMLARALQEHDRPQAALEIAQYGLSLDGNGKADLAEWLRDRAASLDEPEVALEAAVAAFEVAPTLAAYQATEELAGDDWPAVREEMLESLANRDTTKRNAQRHVGIFLYTERYDEAIAIADRFSDDMVVEPVADAVFEERPEWTIATYKAQAEPIIEEGKSQQYRHAVDWLAAAGNAADAAGELNGWRAYVQDLRDAHSQKYKLRPMLEELLEEFEDR
;
A
#
# COMPACT_ATOMS: atom_id res chain seq x y z
N MET A 1 -25.28 -13.88 24.44
CA MET A 1 -24.55 -12.61 24.39
C MET A 1 -23.30 -12.88 23.58
N ALA A 2 -23.28 -12.49 22.31
CA ALA A 2 -22.09 -12.61 21.47
C ALA A 2 -20.98 -11.76 22.11
N GLN A 3 -19.78 -12.30 22.21
CA GLN A 3 -18.65 -11.62 22.83
C GLN A 3 -18.36 -10.33 22.04
N THR A 4 -18.04 -9.24 22.75
CA THR A 4 -17.62 -8.00 22.08
C THR A 4 -16.22 -8.22 21.52
N PRO A 5 -16.03 -8.20 20.19
CA PRO A 5 -14.71 -8.36 19.61
C PRO A 5 -13.83 -7.21 20.11
N THR A 6 -12.72 -7.57 20.72
CA THR A 6 -11.85 -6.63 21.45
C THR A 6 -10.76 -6.15 20.50
N ILE A 7 -10.84 -4.88 20.11
CA ILE A 7 -9.85 -4.25 19.23
C ILE A 7 -8.82 -3.54 20.09
N THR A 8 -7.54 -3.88 19.91
CA THR A 8 -6.43 -3.22 20.59
C THR A 8 -5.98 -1.98 19.83
N GLU A 9 -5.47 -0.99 20.55
CA GLU A 9 -4.90 0.22 19.94
C GLU A 9 -3.72 -0.09 19.01
N ALA A 10 -2.93 -1.12 19.33
CA ALA A 10 -1.85 -1.61 18.48
C ALA A 10 -2.37 -2.12 17.13
N ALA A 11 -3.51 -2.85 17.11
CA ALA A 11 -4.14 -3.29 15.88
C ALA A 11 -4.64 -2.10 15.04
N VAL A 12 -5.23 -1.08 15.66
CA VAL A 12 -5.65 0.16 14.96
C VAL A 12 -4.43 0.89 14.36
N ARG A 13 -3.32 0.91 15.09
CA ARG A 13 -2.06 1.51 14.63
C ARG A 13 -1.41 0.74 13.48
N ALA A 14 -1.55 -0.59 13.45
CA ALA A 14 -1.07 -1.42 12.33
C ALA A 14 -1.89 -1.24 11.05
N LEU A 15 -3.18 -0.92 11.16
CA LEU A 15 -4.08 -0.69 10.02
C LEU A 15 -3.89 0.68 9.35
N ALA A 16 -3.22 1.63 10.01
CA ALA A 16 -3.09 3.01 9.56
C ALA A 16 -1.63 3.43 9.40
N ARG A 17 -1.35 4.30 8.42
CA ARG A 17 -0.05 5.00 8.38
C ARG A 17 0.11 5.90 9.61
N PRO A 18 1.34 6.17 10.09
CA PRO A 18 1.57 6.97 11.29
C PRO A 18 0.84 8.33 11.30
N GLN A 19 0.89 9.06 10.17
CA GLN A 19 0.22 10.36 10.04
C GLN A 19 -1.31 10.27 10.05
N SER A 20 -1.89 9.20 9.48
CA SER A 20 -3.34 8.95 9.51
C SER A 20 -3.81 8.57 10.90
N TYR A 21 -2.97 7.81 11.63
CA TYR A 21 -3.21 7.44 13.01
C TYR A 21 -3.22 8.66 13.93
N ASP A 22 -2.18 9.49 13.88
CA ASP A 22 -2.05 10.67 14.75
C ASP A 22 -3.22 11.64 14.53
N ARG A 23 -3.59 11.89 13.26
CA ARG A 23 -4.77 12.71 12.95
C ARG A 23 -6.08 12.06 13.37
N GLY A 24 -6.18 10.73 13.32
CA GLY A 24 -7.36 10.02 13.79
C GLY A 24 -7.52 10.10 15.31
N LYS A 25 -6.40 10.09 16.03
CA LYS A 25 -6.36 10.34 17.47
C LYS A 25 -6.83 11.76 17.80
N ASP A 26 -6.42 12.76 17.03
CA ASP A 26 -6.91 14.14 17.20
C ASP A 26 -8.44 14.24 17.03
N TYR A 27 -9.01 13.56 16.03
CA TYR A 27 -10.46 13.54 15.78
C TYR A 27 -11.23 12.84 16.92
N TYR A 28 -10.66 11.76 17.47
CA TYR A 28 -11.19 11.11 18.66
C TYR A 28 -11.17 12.07 19.87
N GLU A 29 -10.03 12.72 20.15
CA GLU A 29 -9.88 13.64 21.28
C GLU A 29 -10.78 14.87 21.17
N GLN A 30 -11.09 15.31 19.95
CA GLN A 30 -12.03 16.40 19.68
C GLN A 30 -13.51 15.99 19.76
N GLY A 31 -13.82 14.70 19.97
CA GLY A 31 -15.19 14.20 20.02
C GLY A 31 -15.92 14.34 18.68
N ALA A 32 -15.19 14.18 17.56
CA ALA A 32 -15.72 14.34 16.21
C ALA A 32 -16.61 13.16 15.76
N VAL A 33 -16.58 12.03 16.47
CA VAL A 33 -17.40 10.85 16.17
C VAL A 33 -18.81 11.02 16.77
N ARG A 34 -19.83 10.83 15.94
CA ARG A 34 -21.26 10.96 16.24
C ARG A 34 -21.99 9.67 15.90
N ASP A 35 -23.13 9.45 16.55
CA ASP A 35 -24.11 8.39 16.27
C ASP A 35 -23.52 6.96 16.16
N ILE A 36 -22.45 6.67 16.90
CA ILE A 36 -21.78 5.36 16.85
C ILE A 36 -22.70 4.25 17.37
N THR A 37 -22.98 3.29 16.49
CA THR A 37 -23.95 2.22 16.71
C THR A 37 -23.36 0.88 16.28
N ARG A 38 -23.55 -0.16 17.09
CA ARG A 38 -23.20 -1.54 16.73
C ARG A 38 -24.45 -2.38 16.51
N ARG A 39 -24.47 -3.15 15.42
CA ARG A 39 -25.50 -4.15 15.09
C ARG A 39 -24.83 -5.47 14.76
N GLY A 40 -24.82 -6.41 15.69
CA GLY A 40 -24.03 -7.65 15.55
C GLY A 40 -22.55 -7.31 15.36
N ASP A 41 -21.97 -7.77 14.26
CA ASP A 41 -20.54 -7.57 13.97
C ASP A 41 -20.26 -6.33 13.11
N ARG A 42 -21.26 -5.47 12.91
CA ARG A 42 -21.13 -4.23 12.16
C ARG A 42 -21.19 -3.01 13.06
N LEU A 43 -20.16 -2.19 12.99
CA LEU A 43 -20.06 -0.89 13.64
C LEU A 43 -20.26 0.21 12.61
N GLY A 44 -21.15 1.16 12.89
CA GLY A 44 -21.39 2.33 12.04
C GLY A 44 -21.33 3.62 12.83
N ALA A 45 -20.79 4.68 12.25
CA ALA A 45 -20.71 6.00 12.87
C ALA A 45 -20.70 7.11 11.82
N THR A 46 -21.01 8.33 12.26
CA THR A 46 -20.79 9.56 11.49
C THR A 46 -19.61 10.33 12.10
N VAL A 47 -18.80 10.99 11.27
CA VAL A 47 -17.60 11.71 11.75
C VAL A 47 -17.61 13.12 11.17
N ASP A 48 -17.69 14.11 12.06
CA ASP A 48 -17.59 15.52 11.71
C ASP A 48 -16.17 15.80 11.17
N GLY A 49 -16.07 16.49 10.04
CA GLY A 49 -14.79 16.74 9.39
C GLY A 49 -14.77 18.04 8.60
N SER A 50 -13.92 18.11 7.56
CA SER A 50 -13.74 19.33 6.77
C SER A 50 -14.87 19.61 5.77
N GLN A 51 -15.75 18.64 5.53
CA GLN A 51 -16.92 18.80 4.66
C GLN A 51 -18.13 19.27 5.46
N TYR A 52 -19.10 19.89 4.77
CA TYR A 52 -20.34 20.34 5.39
C TYR A 52 -21.20 19.17 5.89
N GLU A 53 -21.18 18.03 5.19
CA GLU A 53 -21.85 16.79 5.61
C GLU A 53 -20.86 15.88 6.36
N PRO A 54 -21.24 15.28 7.50
CA PRO A 54 -20.40 14.34 8.23
C PRO A 54 -20.06 13.09 7.41
N TYR A 55 -18.84 12.58 7.56
CA TYR A 55 -18.41 11.36 6.88
C TYR A 55 -19.06 10.13 7.48
N GLN A 56 -19.53 9.21 6.65
CA GLN A 56 -20.11 7.95 7.08
C GLN A 56 -19.03 6.88 7.14
N VAL A 57 -18.90 6.23 8.30
CA VAL A 57 -17.91 5.17 8.55
C VAL A 57 -18.65 3.87 8.88
N GLN A 58 -18.19 2.79 8.26
CA GLN A 58 -18.64 1.43 8.53
C GLN A 58 -17.42 0.54 8.76
N VAL A 59 -17.50 -0.30 9.79
CA VAL A 59 -16.46 -1.25 10.15
C VAL A 59 -17.13 -2.60 10.38
N ASN A 60 -16.65 -3.62 9.69
CA ASN A 60 -17.06 -5.00 9.91
C ASN A 60 -16.01 -5.66 10.83
N LEU A 61 -16.48 -6.33 11.87
CA LEU A 61 -15.69 -6.97 12.90
C LEU A 61 -15.87 -8.48 12.86
N ASP A 62 -14.95 -9.23 13.44
CA ASP A 62 -15.11 -10.66 13.72
C ASP A 62 -14.39 -11.03 15.03
N GLU A 63 -14.24 -12.33 15.30
CA GLU A 63 -13.53 -12.81 16.50
C GLU A 63 -12.03 -12.46 16.53
N THR A 64 -11.43 -12.14 15.38
CA THR A 64 -10.00 -11.84 15.21
C THR A 64 -9.69 -10.34 15.20
N GLY A 65 -10.67 -9.48 14.86
CA GLY A 65 -10.52 -8.04 14.91
C GLY A 65 -11.33 -7.31 13.85
N VAL A 66 -10.67 -6.43 13.10
CA VAL A 66 -11.28 -5.64 12.01
C VAL A 66 -11.09 -6.39 10.70
N VAL A 67 -12.19 -6.79 10.07
CA VAL A 67 -12.20 -7.50 8.78
C VAL A 67 -12.16 -6.51 7.62
N ASP A 68 -13.02 -5.50 7.67
CA ASP A 68 -13.13 -4.49 6.61
C ASP A 68 -13.55 -3.12 7.17
N THR A 69 -13.13 -2.05 6.50
CA THR A 69 -13.49 -0.67 6.84
C THR A 69 -13.81 0.17 5.62
N THR A 70 -15.01 0.76 5.59
CA THR A 70 -15.44 1.70 4.57
C THR A 70 -15.62 3.09 5.18
N CYS A 71 -15.21 4.14 4.46
CA CYS A 71 -15.45 5.53 4.85
C CYS A 71 -15.79 6.36 3.61
N SER A 72 -16.79 7.23 3.71
CA SER A 72 -17.19 8.14 2.62
C SER A 72 -16.21 9.29 2.35
N CYS A 73 -14.96 9.20 2.81
CA CYS A 73 -13.96 10.25 2.59
C CYS A 73 -13.04 9.89 1.40
N PRO A 74 -12.58 10.88 0.62
CA PRO A 74 -11.78 10.67 -0.59
C PRO A 74 -10.31 10.36 -0.26
N TYR A 75 -10.05 9.42 0.65
CA TYR A 75 -8.70 9.06 1.08
C TYR A 75 -8.23 7.80 0.36
N ASP A 76 -7.13 7.91 -0.37
CA ASP A 76 -6.54 6.91 -1.27
C ASP A 76 -5.08 6.53 -0.90
N GLN A 77 -4.52 7.12 0.15
CA GLN A 77 -3.08 7.04 0.43
C GLN A 77 -2.62 5.75 1.15
N GLY A 78 -3.37 4.65 1.06
CA GLY A 78 -3.08 3.35 1.68
C GLY A 78 -3.24 3.30 3.21
N GLY A 79 -3.73 2.16 3.73
CA GLY A 79 -4.15 2.02 5.12
C GLY A 79 -5.49 2.73 5.42
N ILE A 80 -5.94 2.70 6.66
CA ILE A 80 -7.23 3.31 7.04
C ILE A 80 -7.08 4.84 7.26
N CYS A 81 -8.10 5.59 6.85
CA CYS A 81 -8.11 7.04 7.01
C CYS A 81 -8.30 7.47 8.47
N LYS A 82 -7.97 8.72 8.78
CA LYS A 82 -8.18 9.33 10.12
C LYS A 82 -9.58 9.17 10.70
N HIS A 83 -10.65 9.17 9.88
CA HIS A 83 -12.02 9.01 10.38
C HIS A 83 -12.29 7.57 10.84
N ARG A 84 -11.77 6.58 10.10
CA ARG A 84 -11.84 5.15 10.48
C ARG A 84 -11.06 4.89 11.76
N VAL A 85 -9.86 5.48 11.88
CA VAL A 85 -9.07 5.46 13.12
C VAL A 85 -9.87 6.05 14.29
N ALA A 86 -10.48 7.23 14.13
CA ALA A 86 -11.25 7.87 15.19
C ALA A 86 -12.42 6.99 15.68
N VAL A 87 -13.13 6.32 14.76
CA VAL A 87 -14.23 5.40 15.10
C VAL A 87 -13.73 4.16 15.83
N LEU A 88 -12.62 3.55 15.38
CA LEU A 88 -12.02 2.39 16.04
C LEU A 88 -11.47 2.74 17.43
N LEU A 89 -10.86 3.91 17.59
CA LEU A 89 -10.40 4.41 18.89
C LEU A 89 -11.59 4.69 19.83
N THR A 90 -12.69 5.25 19.31
CA THR A 90 -13.92 5.45 20.09
C THR A 90 -14.48 4.11 20.58
N TYR A 91 -14.55 3.12 19.69
CA TYR A 91 -15.01 1.77 20.03
C TYR A 91 -14.09 1.06 21.05
N SER A 92 -12.77 1.20 20.91
CA SER A 92 -11.77 0.54 21.77
C SER A 92 -11.68 1.20 23.16
N ARG A 93 -11.66 2.54 23.23
CA ARG A 93 -11.43 3.29 24.47
C ARG A 93 -12.71 3.61 25.23
N ASN A 94 -13.81 3.84 24.52
CA ASN A 94 -15.11 4.22 25.09
C ASN A 94 -16.23 3.25 24.64
N PRO A 95 -16.15 1.95 24.93
CA PRO A 95 -17.18 0.99 24.49
C PRO A 95 -18.59 1.33 25.02
N ASP A 96 -18.69 2.06 26.12
CA ASP A 96 -19.96 2.52 26.71
C ASP A 96 -20.68 3.61 25.88
N GLU A 97 -19.97 4.32 24.99
CA GLU A 97 -20.57 5.30 24.06
C GLU A 97 -21.23 4.62 22.84
N VAL A 98 -20.94 3.34 22.61
CA VAL A 98 -21.41 2.57 21.47
C VAL A 98 -22.82 2.05 21.73
N SER A 99 -23.80 2.62 21.02
CA SER A 99 -25.18 2.17 21.11
C SER A 99 -25.36 0.78 20.50
N GLN A 100 -25.60 -0.22 21.34
CA GLN A 100 -25.96 -1.57 20.87
C GLN A 100 -27.40 -1.57 20.37
N ARG A 101 -27.60 -1.98 19.11
CA ARG A 101 -28.94 -2.17 18.54
C ARG A 101 -29.05 -3.58 17.96
N PRO A 102 -30.21 -4.23 18.07
CA PRO A 102 -30.44 -5.51 17.41
C PRO A 102 -30.21 -5.37 15.89
N PRO A 103 -29.76 -6.43 15.20
CA PRO A 103 -29.71 -6.45 13.76
C PRO A 103 -31.11 -6.18 13.17
N ILE A 104 -31.15 -5.56 12.00
CA ILE A 104 -32.43 -5.24 11.34
C ILE A 104 -33.24 -6.51 11.08
N SER A 105 -32.58 -7.64 10.78
CA SER A 105 -33.23 -8.94 10.60
C SER A 105 -34.01 -9.42 11.82
N GLU A 106 -33.51 -9.20 13.04
CA GLU A 106 -34.21 -9.55 14.29
C GLU A 106 -35.39 -8.62 14.54
N LEU A 107 -35.22 -7.31 14.33
CA LEU A 107 -36.31 -6.35 14.40
C LEU A 107 -37.44 -6.68 13.42
N VAL A 108 -37.08 -7.09 12.19
CA VAL A 108 -38.03 -7.50 11.17
C VAL A 108 -38.69 -8.83 11.53
N ALA A 109 -37.95 -9.80 12.06
CA ALA A 109 -38.51 -11.12 12.43
C ALA A 109 -39.57 -11.03 13.55
N ASP A 110 -39.40 -10.12 14.50
CA ASP A 110 -40.30 -9.95 15.65
C ASP A 110 -41.49 -9.00 15.37
N THR A 111 -41.52 -8.35 14.20
CA THR A 111 -42.59 -7.41 13.83
C THR A 111 -43.74 -8.12 13.11
N ASP A 112 -44.97 -7.68 13.37
CA ASP A 112 -46.14 -8.25 12.69
C ASP A 112 -46.06 -8.06 11.15
N PRO A 113 -46.32 -9.10 10.34
CA PRO A 113 -46.23 -9.01 8.89
C PRO A 113 -47.13 -7.95 8.25
N ALA A 114 -48.25 -7.55 8.86
CA ALA A 114 -49.08 -6.45 8.37
C ALA A 114 -48.39 -5.10 8.60
N GLU A 115 -47.79 -4.90 9.78
CA GLU A 115 -47.05 -3.68 10.12
C GLU A 115 -45.78 -3.53 9.26
N LEU A 116 -45.09 -4.62 8.92
CA LEU A 116 -43.98 -4.61 7.97
C LEU A 116 -44.41 -4.24 6.55
N ARG A 117 -45.56 -4.72 6.09
CA ARG A 117 -46.10 -4.36 4.77
C ARG A 117 -46.44 -2.87 4.72
N ASP A 118 -47.08 -2.35 5.76
CA ASP A 118 -47.39 -0.93 5.86
C ASP A 118 -46.11 -0.09 5.92
N LEU A 119 -45.10 -0.51 6.68
CA LEU A 119 -43.79 0.15 6.73
C LEU A 119 -43.07 0.14 5.38
N LEU A 120 -43.14 -0.97 4.64
CA LEU A 120 -42.56 -1.09 3.29
C LEU A 120 -43.28 -0.15 2.32
N VAL A 121 -44.61 -0.06 2.37
CA VAL A 121 -45.38 0.89 1.57
C VAL A 121 -45.01 2.33 1.92
N ASP A 122 -44.98 2.67 3.21
CA ASP A 122 -44.53 3.99 3.69
C ASP A 122 -43.10 4.34 3.24
N LEU A 123 -42.20 3.36 3.22
CA LEU A 123 -40.82 3.53 2.80
C LEU A 123 -40.74 3.85 1.30
N VAL A 124 -41.50 3.11 0.50
CA VAL A 124 -41.61 3.31 -0.95
C VAL A 124 -42.25 4.65 -1.28
N GLU A 125 -43.29 5.06 -0.55
CA GLU A 125 -43.88 6.39 -0.72
C GLU A 125 -42.89 7.53 -0.39
N ARG A 126 -41.96 7.31 0.55
CA ARG A 126 -40.90 8.26 0.91
C ARG A 126 -39.70 8.20 -0.03
N GLN A 127 -39.47 7.06 -0.67
CA GLN A 127 -38.36 6.77 -1.59
C GLN A 127 -38.91 6.04 -2.84
N PRO A 128 -39.51 6.78 -3.79
CA PRO A 128 -40.17 6.18 -4.96
C PRO A 128 -39.24 5.38 -5.88
N ASP A 129 -37.93 5.61 -5.78
CA ASP A 129 -36.88 4.85 -6.45
C ASP A 129 -36.81 3.37 -6.03
N LEU A 130 -37.39 3.00 -4.89
CA LEU A 130 -37.49 1.62 -4.44
C LEU A 130 -38.64 0.83 -5.08
N GLU A 131 -39.58 1.50 -5.77
CA GLU A 131 -40.75 0.85 -6.40
C GLU A 131 -40.32 -0.26 -7.35
N GLU A 132 -39.43 0.07 -8.29
CA GLU A 132 -38.99 -0.84 -9.35
C GLU A 132 -38.12 -1.99 -8.80
N TRP A 133 -37.31 -1.71 -7.76
CA TRP A 133 -36.49 -2.72 -7.07
C TRP A 133 -37.35 -3.75 -6.32
N ILE A 134 -38.37 -3.29 -5.57
CA ILE A 134 -39.28 -4.18 -4.84
C ILE A 134 -40.13 -5.00 -5.83
N GLU A 135 -40.63 -4.40 -6.90
CA GLU A 135 -41.37 -5.12 -7.93
C GLU A 135 -40.56 -6.27 -8.54
N SER A 136 -39.29 -6.03 -8.87
CA SER A 136 -38.39 -7.04 -9.42
C SER A 136 -38.18 -8.21 -8.45
N ARG A 137 -37.94 -7.92 -7.16
CA ARG A 137 -37.73 -8.98 -6.14
C ARG A 137 -39.00 -9.75 -5.80
N LEU A 138 -40.16 -9.12 -5.78
CA LEU A 138 -41.44 -9.81 -5.57
C LEU A 138 -41.82 -10.70 -6.76
N LYS A 139 -41.51 -10.29 -8.00
CA LYS A 139 -41.67 -11.13 -9.19
C LYS A 139 -40.80 -12.39 -9.10
N THR A 140 -39.54 -12.23 -8.66
CA THR A 140 -38.58 -13.33 -8.48
C THR A 140 -39.04 -14.34 -7.41
N ALA A 141 -39.54 -13.86 -6.27
CA ALA A 141 -40.04 -14.73 -5.19
C ALA A 141 -41.34 -15.50 -5.56
N GLN A 142 -42.13 -14.98 -6.50
CA GLN A 142 -43.33 -15.66 -6.99
C GLN A 142 -43.03 -16.74 -8.03
N SER A 143 -41.94 -16.59 -8.80
CA SER A 143 -41.46 -17.64 -9.71
C SER A 143 -40.96 -18.89 -8.95
N ASP A 144 -40.29 -18.71 -7.81
CA ASP A 144 -39.79 -19.82 -6.98
C ASP A 144 -40.90 -20.68 -6.34
N ALA A 145 -42.11 -20.12 -6.16
CA ALA A 145 -43.25 -20.85 -5.58
C ALA A 145 -43.97 -21.78 -6.58
N THR A 146 -43.55 -21.83 -7.86
CA THR A 146 -44.28 -22.55 -8.94
C THR A 146 -43.51 -23.66 -9.64
N VAL A 147 -42.32 -24.06 -9.17
CA VAL A 147 -41.56 -25.14 -9.81
C VAL A 147 -41.98 -26.51 -9.27
N ASP A 148 -42.86 -27.15 -10.02
CA ASP A 148 -43.21 -28.57 -9.94
C ASP A 148 -42.00 -29.43 -10.36
N SER A 149 -41.78 -30.54 -9.64
CA SER A 149 -40.56 -31.34 -9.71
C SER A 149 -40.45 -32.18 -10.98
N SER A 150 -39.61 -31.77 -11.94
CA SER A 150 -38.89 -32.68 -12.84
C SER A 150 -37.92 -31.94 -13.77
N GLY A 151 -36.62 -32.17 -13.64
CA GLY A 151 -35.63 -31.78 -14.65
C GLY A 151 -34.27 -31.45 -14.07
N ASN A 152 -33.30 -32.33 -14.30
CA ASN A 152 -31.90 -32.22 -13.91
C ASN A 152 -31.19 -31.19 -14.81
N GLN A 153 -31.08 -29.94 -14.36
CA GLN A 153 -30.16 -28.91 -14.89
C GLN A 153 -29.60 -28.14 -13.69
N SER A 154 -28.28 -27.92 -13.68
CA SER A 154 -27.57 -27.08 -12.71
C SER A 154 -28.26 -25.72 -12.55
N PRO A 155 -28.20 -25.07 -11.38
CA PRO A 155 -28.88 -23.78 -11.15
C PRO A 155 -28.33 -22.76 -12.15
N ASP A 156 -29.16 -22.44 -13.13
CA ASP A 156 -28.90 -21.57 -14.28
C ASP A 156 -28.48 -20.18 -13.77
N ILE A 157 -27.19 -19.83 -13.90
CA ILE A 157 -26.77 -18.44 -13.74
C ILE A 157 -27.51 -17.67 -14.82
N ASN A 158 -28.46 -16.83 -14.39
CA ASN A 158 -29.31 -16.10 -15.31
C ASN A 158 -28.48 -15.03 -16.03
N ARG A 159 -27.93 -15.37 -17.21
CA ARG A 159 -27.15 -14.48 -18.08
C ARG A 159 -27.89 -13.17 -18.38
N ASP A 160 -29.21 -13.21 -18.51
CA ASP A 160 -30.04 -12.00 -18.70
C ASP A 160 -30.06 -11.13 -17.44
N SER A 161 -29.99 -11.74 -16.24
CA SER A 161 -29.85 -10.99 -14.99
C SER A 161 -28.51 -10.25 -14.91
N ILE A 162 -27.42 -10.90 -15.31
CA ILE A 162 -26.10 -10.26 -15.36
C ILE A 162 -26.11 -9.11 -16.36
N ARG A 163 -26.64 -9.35 -17.56
CA ARG A 163 -26.82 -8.33 -18.60
C ARG A 163 -27.58 -7.10 -18.06
N GLN A 164 -28.69 -7.31 -17.37
CA GLN A 164 -29.48 -6.24 -16.77
C GLN A 164 -28.74 -5.48 -15.66
N GLN A 165 -27.94 -6.18 -14.84
CA GLN A 165 -27.15 -5.56 -13.78
C GLN A 165 -26.05 -4.65 -14.36
N VAL A 166 -25.34 -5.11 -15.40
CA VAL A 166 -24.30 -4.31 -16.07
C VAL A 166 -24.93 -3.10 -16.76
N GLN A 167 -26.04 -3.28 -17.48
CA GLN A 167 -26.78 -2.18 -18.08
C GLN A 167 -27.25 -1.16 -17.04
N TYR A 168 -27.71 -1.61 -15.87
CA TYR A 168 -28.07 -0.70 -14.78
C TYR A 168 -26.87 0.13 -14.33
N VAL A 169 -25.68 -0.47 -14.21
CA VAL A 169 -24.40 0.18 -13.84
C VAL A 169 -23.84 1.10 -14.93
N LEU A 170 -24.23 0.94 -16.19
CA LEU A 170 -23.81 1.81 -17.29
C LEU A 170 -24.70 3.06 -17.49
N GLN A 171 -25.88 3.12 -16.85
CA GLN A 171 -26.75 4.29 -16.96
C GLN A 171 -26.16 5.57 -16.31
N PRO A 172 -26.33 6.77 -16.92
CA PRO A 172 -25.77 8.00 -16.36
C PRO A 172 -26.31 8.29 -14.95
N PRO A 173 -25.47 8.80 -14.01
CA PRO A 173 -25.88 9.07 -12.62
C PRO A 173 -27.09 10.01 -12.50
N LYS A 174 -27.27 10.95 -13.45
CA LYS A 174 -28.41 11.87 -13.51
C LYS A 174 -29.77 11.19 -13.77
N GLY A 175 -29.76 9.94 -14.23
CA GLY A 175 -30.94 9.09 -14.40
C GLY A 175 -31.28 8.24 -13.16
N ARG A 176 -30.35 8.08 -12.20
CA ARG A 176 -30.50 7.24 -10.99
C ARG A 176 -30.90 8.02 -9.73
N GLY A 177 -31.57 9.18 -9.89
CA GLY A 177 -32.24 9.90 -8.79
C GLY A 177 -31.37 10.53 -7.68
N GLY A 178 -30.04 10.37 -7.71
CA GLY A 178 -29.13 10.88 -6.66
C GLY A 178 -28.81 12.38 -6.75
N ARG A 179 -28.77 13.06 -5.61
CA ARG A 179 -28.20 14.42 -5.48
C ARG A 179 -26.72 14.42 -5.90
N THR A 180 -26.27 15.58 -6.41
CA THR A 180 -24.94 15.92 -6.96
C THR A 180 -23.75 15.20 -6.29
N GLN A 181 -23.55 13.93 -6.65
CA GLN A 181 -22.38 13.15 -6.27
C GLN A 181 -21.22 13.57 -7.18
N ASP A 182 -20.00 13.59 -6.64
CA ASP A 182 -18.79 13.78 -7.45
C ASP A 182 -18.78 12.71 -8.57
N PRO A 183 -18.78 13.10 -9.85
CA PRO A 183 -18.78 12.16 -10.97
C PRO A 183 -17.65 11.13 -10.88
N TYR A 184 -16.51 11.50 -10.28
CA TYR A 184 -15.39 10.59 -10.07
C TYR A 184 -15.73 9.44 -9.11
N THR A 185 -16.22 9.76 -7.92
CA THR A 185 -16.61 8.75 -6.90
C THR A 185 -17.79 7.88 -7.36
N ALA A 186 -18.68 8.44 -8.19
CA ALA A 186 -19.78 7.68 -8.78
C ALA A 186 -19.26 6.59 -9.73
N VAL A 187 -18.28 6.90 -10.57
CA VAL A 187 -17.64 5.94 -11.48
C VAL A 187 -16.89 4.86 -10.71
N GLU A 188 -16.09 5.19 -9.71
CA GLU A 188 -15.40 4.18 -8.89
C GLU A 188 -16.39 3.23 -8.20
N THR A 189 -17.50 3.78 -7.69
CA THR A 189 -18.56 2.97 -7.07
C THR A 189 -19.26 2.07 -8.09
N ASP A 190 -19.46 2.56 -9.31
CA ASP A 190 -20.08 1.78 -10.38
C ASP A 190 -19.15 0.67 -10.88
N VAL A 191 -17.85 0.95 -11.07
CA VAL A 191 -16.85 -0.09 -11.38
C VAL A 191 -16.78 -1.14 -10.28
N LYS A 192 -16.83 -0.73 -8.99
CA LYS A 192 -16.86 -1.69 -7.88
C LYS A 192 -18.05 -2.66 -7.94
N LYS A 193 -19.24 -2.20 -8.37
CA LYS A 193 -20.40 -3.10 -8.55
C LYS A 193 -20.20 -4.09 -9.70
N LEU A 194 -19.42 -3.73 -10.72
CA LEU A 194 -19.02 -4.69 -11.75
C LEU A 194 -18.02 -5.72 -11.17
N GLY A 195 -17.15 -5.28 -10.26
CA GLY A 195 -16.29 -6.16 -9.45
C GLY A 195 -17.07 -7.26 -8.72
N ASP A 196 -18.21 -6.93 -8.11
CA ASP A 196 -19.07 -7.92 -7.43
C ASP A 196 -19.60 -9.04 -8.37
N LEU A 197 -19.67 -8.78 -9.69
CA LEU A 197 -20.00 -9.79 -10.71
C LEU A 197 -18.75 -10.59 -11.11
N LEU A 198 -17.61 -9.94 -11.20
CA LEU A 198 -16.33 -10.59 -11.48
C LEU A 198 -15.96 -11.59 -10.38
N ASP A 199 -16.23 -11.26 -9.12
CA ASP A 199 -16.04 -12.17 -7.98
C ASP A 199 -16.83 -13.48 -8.13
N GLN A 200 -18.00 -13.45 -8.77
CA GLN A 200 -18.79 -14.67 -9.06
C GLN A 200 -18.13 -15.53 -10.14
N ALA A 201 -17.47 -14.92 -11.12
CA ALA A 201 -16.69 -15.65 -12.11
C ALA A 201 -15.45 -16.29 -11.47
N TRP A 202 -14.74 -15.56 -10.61
CA TRP A 202 -13.59 -16.10 -9.86
C TRP A 202 -13.98 -17.29 -8.99
N ALA A 203 -15.11 -17.22 -8.28
CA ALA A 203 -15.61 -18.36 -7.50
C ALA A 203 -15.90 -19.60 -8.37
N ALA A 204 -16.29 -19.43 -9.63
CA ALA A 204 -16.48 -20.53 -10.57
C ALA A 204 -15.15 -21.06 -11.12
N ILE A 205 -14.18 -20.19 -11.41
CA ILE A 205 -12.81 -20.57 -11.81
C ILE A 205 -12.13 -21.39 -10.70
N GLU A 206 -12.21 -20.93 -9.45
CA GLU A 206 -11.70 -21.64 -8.27
C GLU A 206 -12.40 -23.00 -8.06
N ALA A 207 -13.64 -23.17 -8.56
CA ALA A 207 -14.35 -24.44 -8.52
C ALA A 207 -14.01 -25.37 -9.70
N ASP A 208 -13.03 -25.03 -10.55
CA ASP A 208 -12.69 -25.72 -11.81
C ASP A 208 -13.89 -25.77 -12.78
N ASP A 209 -14.81 -24.80 -12.68
CA ASP A 209 -15.99 -24.67 -13.54
C ASP A 209 -15.85 -23.46 -14.46
N GLY A 210 -14.93 -23.58 -15.43
CA GLY A 210 -14.69 -22.56 -16.45
C GLY A 210 -15.93 -22.26 -17.30
N GLY A 211 -16.84 -23.23 -17.49
CA GLY A 211 -18.08 -23.02 -18.24
C GLY A 211 -18.99 -22.01 -17.56
N THR A 212 -19.25 -22.22 -16.26
CA THR A 212 -20.05 -21.29 -15.44
C THR A 212 -19.36 -19.92 -15.32
N ALA A 213 -18.03 -19.88 -15.22
CA ALA A 213 -17.29 -18.61 -15.22
C ALA A 213 -17.50 -17.83 -16.53
N LEU A 214 -17.44 -18.51 -17.68
CA LEU A 214 -17.72 -17.91 -18.99
C LEU A 214 -19.19 -17.46 -19.15
N ASP A 215 -20.14 -18.13 -18.49
CA ASP A 215 -21.53 -17.69 -18.43
C ASP A 215 -21.72 -16.36 -17.68
N VAL A 216 -20.80 -16.02 -16.76
CA VAL A 216 -20.77 -14.72 -16.08
C VAL A 216 -19.97 -13.68 -16.87
N LEU A 217 -18.78 -14.05 -17.32
CA LEU A 217 -17.82 -13.13 -17.95
C LEU A 217 -18.28 -12.66 -19.34
N GLU A 218 -18.95 -13.52 -20.11
CA GLU A 218 -19.44 -13.15 -21.44
C GLU A 218 -20.39 -11.96 -21.39
N PRO A 219 -21.54 -12.00 -20.68
CA PRO A 219 -22.46 -10.88 -20.66
C PRO A 219 -21.87 -9.66 -19.93
N LEU A 220 -20.93 -9.87 -18.99
CA LEU A 220 -20.21 -8.79 -18.32
C LEU A 220 -19.35 -7.99 -19.29
N ALA A 221 -18.50 -8.67 -20.07
CA ALA A 221 -17.64 -8.01 -21.05
C ALA A 221 -18.43 -7.47 -22.25
N ASP A 222 -19.41 -8.24 -22.77
CA ASP A 222 -20.21 -7.87 -23.95
C ASP A 222 -20.94 -6.54 -23.77
N GLU A 223 -21.54 -6.32 -22.58
CA GLU A 223 -22.29 -5.09 -22.29
C GLU A 223 -21.41 -3.85 -22.09
N LEU A 224 -20.11 -4.02 -21.83
CA LEU A 224 -19.17 -2.91 -21.75
C LEU A 224 -18.76 -2.39 -23.13
N MET A 225 -18.92 -3.20 -24.17
CA MET A 225 -18.48 -2.86 -25.53
C MET A 225 -19.43 -1.92 -26.24
N ASN A 226 -19.13 -1.59 -27.50
CA ASN A 226 -19.84 -0.60 -28.31
C ASN A 226 -19.83 0.79 -27.65
N GLU A 227 -18.67 1.20 -27.13
CA GLU A 227 -18.45 2.47 -26.44
C GLU A 227 -19.25 2.64 -25.13
N ALA A 228 -19.96 1.61 -24.66
CA ALA A 228 -20.79 1.70 -23.45
C ALA A 228 -19.94 1.97 -22.19
N TRP A 229 -18.75 1.36 -22.11
CA TRP A 229 -17.77 1.60 -21.06
C TRP A 229 -17.31 3.06 -20.97
N LEU A 230 -17.48 3.89 -22.01
CA LEU A 230 -17.15 5.33 -21.94
C LEU A 230 -18.00 6.08 -20.91
N ALA A 231 -19.15 5.51 -20.51
CA ALA A 231 -19.93 6.04 -19.39
C ALA A 231 -19.16 5.95 -18.05
N LEU A 232 -18.18 5.04 -17.96
CA LEU A 232 -17.34 4.76 -16.80
C LEU A 232 -15.91 5.30 -16.97
N SER A 233 -15.62 6.05 -18.04
CA SER A 233 -14.33 6.73 -18.23
C SER A 233 -14.46 8.24 -18.00
N TYR A 234 -14.30 8.65 -16.73
CA TYR A 234 -14.28 10.07 -16.34
C TYR A 234 -12.83 10.56 -16.14
N ASP A 235 -12.55 11.82 -16.51
CA ASP A 235 -11.19 12.40 -16.56
C ASP A 235 -10.33 11.99 -15.35
N ASP A 236 -9.15 11.43 -15.65
CA ASP A 236 -8.12 10.89 -14.74
C ASP A 236 -8.44 9.60 -13.94
N SER A 237 -9.62 8.97 -14.09
CA SER A 237 -9.90 7.66 -13.48
C SER A 237 -9.28 6.49 -14.26
N GLN A 238 -8.49 5.65 -13.59
CA GLN A 238 -7.95 4.39 -14.14
C GLN A 238 -8.81 3.16 -13.79
N ALA A 239 -9.82 3.31 -12.93
CA ALA A 239 -10.56 2.19 -12.35
C ALA A 239 -11.19 1.26 -13.41
N ILE A 240 -11.74 1.83 -14.50
CA ILE A 240 -12.33 1.02 -15.58
C ILE A 240 -11.26 0.25 -16.39
N PHE A 241 -10.05 0.80 -16.54
CA PHE A 241 -8.96 0.11 -17.22
C PHE A 241 -8.36 -0.99 -16.36
N GLU A 242 -8.17 -0.75 -15.07
CA GLU A 242 -7.79 -1.78 -14.09
C GLU A 242 -8.82 -2.92 -14.07
N PHE A 243 -10.11 -2.58 -14.07
CA PHE A 243 -11.18 -3.57 -14.15
C PHE A 243 -11.15 -4.39 -15.46
N PHE A 244 -10.81 -3.78 -16.59
CA PHE A 244 -10.64 -4.53 -17.84
C PHE A 244 -9.46 -5.51 -17.79
N ASP A 245 -8.36 -5.16 -17.12
CA ASP A 245 -7.22 -6.06 -16.94
C ASP A 245 -7.60 -7.27 -16.06
N GLU A 246 -8.42 -7.05 -15.03
CA GLU A 246 -8.96 -8.12 -14.19
C GLU A 246 -9.91 -9.05 -14.98
N VAL A 247 -10.80 -8.48 -15.82
CA VAL A 247 -11.71 -9.24 -16.68
C VAL A 247 -10.94 -10.04 -17.74
N ASP A 248 -9.90 -9.47 -18.36
CA ASP A 248 -9.05 -10.18 -19.33
C ASP A 248 -8.37 -11.39 -18.67
N THR A 249 -7.86 -11.21 -17.45
CA THR A 249 -7.23 -12.28 -16.67
C THR A 249 -8.24 -13.38 -16.33
N ALA A 250 -9.42 -13.02 -15.81
CA ALA A 250 -10.47 -13.99 -15.50
C ALA A 250 -10.96 -14.75 -16.75
N LEU A 251 -11.10 -14.06 -17.88
CA LEU A 251 -11.43 -14.71 -19.16
C LEU A 251 -10.34 -15.68 -19.59
N ALA A 252 -9.06 -15.31 -19.48
CA ALA A 252 -7.95 -16.17 -19.83
C ALA A 252 -7.96 -17.48 -19.02
N GLU A 253 -8.14 -17.41 -17.71
CA GLU A 253 -8.20 -18.57 -16.83
C GLU A 253 -9.47 -19.41 -17.04
N ALA A 254 -10.63 -18.77 -17.21
CA ALA A 254 -11.87 -19.47 -17.51
C ALA A 254 -11.81 -20.23 -18.85
N LEU A 255 -11.18 -19.64 -19.89
CA LEU A 255 -11.00 -20.27 -21.21
C LEU A 255 -10.01 -21.44 -21.17
N LEU A 256 -9.00 -21.39 -20.30
CA LEU A 256 -8.07 -22.51 -20.05
C LEU A 256 -8.73 -23.64 -19.26
N THR A 257 -9.67 -23.31 -18.38
CA THR A 257 -10.37 -24.25 -17.50
C THR A 257 -11.55 -24.94 -18.21
N ALA A 258 -12.25 -24.23 -19.10
CA ALA A 258 -13.46 -24.73 -19.75
C ALA A 258 -13.19 -25.84 -20.79
N ASP A 259 -14.00 -26.90 -20.76
CA ASP A 259 -14.01 -27.95 -21.80
C ASP A 259 -14.76 -27.47 -23.06
N LEU A 260 -14.12 -26.58 -23.83
CA LEU A 260 -14.69 -26.00 -25.05
C LEU A 260 -14.42 -26.88 -26.27
N SER A 261 -15.44 -27.03 -27.13
CA SER A 261 -15.27 -27.57 -28.48
C SER A 261 -14.51 -26.57 -29.38
N ASP A 262 -13.93 -27.06 -30.48
CA ASP A 262 -13.25 -26.20 -31.45
C ASP A 262 -14.16 -25.09 -32.00
N ALA A 263 -15.47 -25.36 -32.12
CA ALA A 263 -16.45 -24.39 -32.58
C ALA A 263 -16.73 -23.29 -31.54
N GLU A 264 -16.78 -23.65 -30.25
CA GLU A 264 -16.93 -22.67 -29.16
C GLU A 264 -15.65 -21.83 -29.01
N ARG A 265 -14.48 -22.44 -29.17
CA ARG A 265 -13.20 -21.69 -29.21
C ARG A 265 -13.14 -20.72 -30.39
N ASP A 266 -13.61 -21.11 -31.57
CA ASP A 266 -13.70 -20.22 -32.73
C ASP A 266 -14.63 -19.01 -32.45
N ASP A 267 -15.76 -19.24 -31.77
CA ASP A 267 -16.69 -18.18 -31.38
C ASP A 267 -16.05 -17.21 -30.37
N TRP A 268 -15.36 -17.73 -29.37
CA TRP A 268 -14.60 -16.94 -28.40
C TRP A 268 -13.45 -16.15 -29.03
N GLU A 269 -12.69 -16.76 -29.95
CA GLU A 269 -11.62 -16.08 -30.68
C GLU A 269 -12.16 -14.86 -31.46
N VAL A 270 -13.28 -15.03 -32.16
CA VAL A 270 -13.93 -13.93 -32.91
C VAL A 270 -14.45 -12.83 -31.98
N ARG A 271 -15.04 -13.21 -30.84
CA ARG A 271 -15.57 -12.27 -29.84
C ARG A 271 -14.44 -11.43 -29.23
N LEU A 272 -13.40 -12.07 -28.71
CA LEU A 272 -12.24 -11.40 -28.12
C LEU A 272 -11.51 -10.49 -29.13
N GLN A 273 -11.35 -10.92 -30.39
CA GLN A 273 -10.80 -10.07 -31.45
C GLN A 273 -11.66 -8.84 -31.74
N THR A 274 -12.97 -8.95 -31.54
CA THR A 274 -13.89 -7.82 -31.74
C THR A 274 -13.75 -6.82 -30.61
N TRP A 275 -13.75 -7.31 -29.36
CA TRP A 275 -13.57 -6.48 -28.16
C TRP A 275 -12.21 -5.80 -28.10
N GLN A 276 -11.12 -6.55 -28.33
CA GLN A 276 -9.77 -6.00 -28.36
C GLN A 276 -9.63 -4.88 -29.40
N ARG A 277 -10.18 -5.07 -30.61
CA ARG A 277 -10.09 -4.08 -31.71
C ARG A 277 -10.83 -2.78 -31.40
N GLU A 278 -11.92 -2.84 -30.64
CA GLU A 278 -12.58 -1.62 -30.14
C GLU A 278 -11.62 -0.83 -29.24
N MET A 279 -10.94 -1.54 -28.33
CA MET A 279 -10.04 -0.94 -27.34
C MET A 279 -8.71 -0.43 -27.91
N GLU A 280 -8.24 -0.98 -29.04
CA GLU A 280 -7.01 -0.55 -29.74
C GLU A 280 -6.97 0.94 -30.07
N SER A 281 -8.14 1.58 -30.23
CA SER A 281 -8.20 3.03 -30.51
C SER A 281 -8.02 3.91 -29.28
N TYR A 282 -8.06 3.34 -28.08
CA TYR A 282 -8.03 4.05 -26.80
C TYR A 282 -6.75 3.80 -25.98
N THR A 283 -6.04 2.70 -26.24
CA THR A 283 -4.83 2.32 -25.49
C THR A 283 -3.84 1.56 -26.37
N ASP A 284 -2.55 1.76 -26.12
CA ASP A 284 -1.45 0.98 -26.73
C ASP A 284 -1.31 -0.43 -26.12
N ARG A 285 -2.05 -0.70 -25.04
CA ARG A 285 -2.16 -1.99 -24.35
C ARG A 285 -3.63 -2.38 -24.23
N PRO A 286 -4.27 -2.83 -25.32
CA PRO A 286 -5.69 -3.15 -25.31
C PRO A 286 -5.96 -4.36 -24.40
N PRO A 287 -6.97 -4.30 -23.50
CA PRO A 287 -7.43 -5.48 -22.77
C PRO A 287 -8.02 -6.51 -23.74
N TYR A 288 -8.31 -7.70 -23.21
CA TYR A 288 -8.66 -8.92 -23.94
C TYR A 288 -7.49 -9.54 -24.75
N SER A 289 -6.28 -9.00 -24.58
CA SER A 289 -5.09 -9.50 -25.27
C SER A 289 -4.60 -10.83 -24.67
N VAL A 290 -4.72 -10.99 -23.35
CA VAL A 290 -4.31 -12.21 -22.65
C VAL A 290 -5.22 -13.36 -23.03
N ALA A 291 -6.54 -13.19 -22.87
CA ALA A 291 -7.56 -14.18 -23.19
C ALA A 291 -7.52 -14.58 -24.67
N LEU A 292 -7.29 -13.62 -25.58
CA LEU A 292 -7.17 -13.91 -27.00
C LEU A 292 -5.96 -14.79 -27.33
N ASP A 293 -4.79 -14.47 -26.78
CA ASP A 293 -3.56 -15.23 -27.02
C ASP A 293 -3.70 -16.67 -26.49
N VAL A 294 -4.34 -16.84 -25.32
CA VAL A 294 -4.70 -18.15 -24.76
C VAL A 294 -5.49 -19.01 -25.75
N VAL A 295 -6.61 -18.50 -26.27
CA VAL A 295 -7.49 -19.26 -27.20
C VAL A 295 -6.77 -19.60 -28.49
N GLN A 296 -5.97 -18.68 -29.03
CA GLN A 296 -5.22 -18.90 -30.27
C GLN A 296 -4.13 -19.98 -30.13
N ARG A 297 -3.58 -20.14 -28.93
CA ARG A 297 -2.45 -21.04 -28.66
C ARG A 297 -2.85 -22.46 -28.33
N GLU A 298 -3.98 -22.67 -27.67
CA GLU A 298 -4.51 -24.03 -27.44
C GLU A 298 -4.71 -24.79 -28.76
N ARG A 299 -4.98 -24.07 -29.87
CA ARG A 299 -5.06 -24.67 -31.22
C ARG A 299 -3.71 -25.12 -31.80
N ARG A 300 -2.59 -24.51 -31.36
CA ARG A 300 -1.25 -24.72 -31.92
C ARG A 300 -0.46 -25.81 -31.20
N ALA A 301 -1.08 -26.56 -30.30
CA ALA A 301 -0.46 -27.59 -29.46
C ALA A 301 0.31 -28.66 -30.26
N ASN A 302 1.58 -28.36 -30.57
CA ASN A 302 2.57 -29.33 -31.00
C ASN A 302 4.01 -28.92 -30.63
N SER A 303 4.21 -27.88 -29.83
CA SER A 303 5.52 -27.57 -29.24
C SER A 303 5.33 -27.38 -27.74
N ARG A 304 5.82 -28.35 -26.96
CA ARG A 304 6.04 -28.24 -25.52
C ARG A 304 6.86 -26.98 -25.25
N TYR A 305 6.21 -25.92 -24.79
CA TYR A 305 6.66 -24.70 -24.09
C TYR A 305 7.95 -23.97 -24.53
N ALA A 306 8.74 -24.51 -25.45
CA ALA A 306 9.94 -23.93 -26.01
C ALA A 306 9.52 -22.99 -27.15
N ALA A 307 9.58 -21.70 -26.85
CA ALA A 307 9.14 -20.56 -27.66
C ALA A 307 7.62 -20.42 -27.76
N LEU A 308 6.99 -19.95 -26.66
CA LEU A 308 5.65 -19.38 -26.76
C LEU A 308 5.65 -18.29 -27.85
N TRP A 309 6.59 -17.34 -27.87
CA TRP A 309 6.66 -16.33 -28.93
C TRP A 309 7.96 -16.46 -29.75
N ASP A 310 7.83 -16.50 -31.09
CA ASP A 310 8.96 -16.41 -32.02
C ASP A 310 9.43 -14.95 -32.10
N GLY A 311 10.39 -14.55 -31.26
CA GLY A 311 10.97 -13.20 -31.27
C GLY A 311 10.78 -12.44 -29.96
N ASN A 312 10.44 -11.14 -30.04
CA ASN A 312 10.15 -10.35 -28.84
C ASN A 312 8.80 -10.76 -28.26
N SER A 313 8.77 -11.18 -27.00
CA SER A 313 7.53 -11.44 -26.28
C SER A 313 6.63 -10.19 -26.30
N PRO A 314 5.31 -10.35 -26.51
CA PRO A 314 4.35 -9.26 -26.37
C PRO A 314 4.34 -8.73 -24.93
N TRP A 315 3.80 -7.53 -24.74
CA TRP A 315 3.75 -6.89 -23.43
C TRP A 315 2.91 -7.66 -22.39
N TYR A 316 1.95 -8.47 -22.85
CA TYR A 316 1.07 -9.33 -22.04
C TYR A 316 1.59 -10.77 -21.88
N ALA A 317 2.81 -11.07 -22.34
CA ALA A 317 3.35 -12.43 -22.33
C ALA A 317 3.40 -13.05 -20.93
N GLU A 318 3.79 -12.23 -19.95
CA GLU A 318 3.89 -12.67 -18.56
C GLU A 318 2.51 -13.02 -17.99
N ASP A 319 1.48 -12.26 -18.34
CA ASP A 319 0.10 -12.50 -17.87
C ASP A 319 -0.48 -13.80 -18.46
N VAL A 320 -0.16 -14.12 -19.72
CA VAL A 320 -0.52 -15.42 -20.33
C VAL A 320 0.17 -16.59 -19.62
N ILE A 321 1.44 -16.41 -19.21
CA ILE A 321 2.17 -17.44 -18.47
C ILE A 321 1.56 -17.62 -17.07
N LYS A 322 1.28 -16.51 -16.37
CA LYS A 322 0.63 -16.52 -15.05
C LYS A 322 -0.73 -17.23 -15.08
N ALA A 323 -1.61 -16.86 -16.01
CA ALA A 323 -2.91 -17.52 -16.15
C ALA A 323 -2.79 -19.04 -16.37
N ARG A 324 -1.81 -19.49 -17.18
CA ARG A 324 -1.53 -20.92 -17.38
C ARG A 324 -0.98 -21.60 -16.11
N LEU A 325 -0.09 -20.93 -15.38
CA LEU A 325 0.45 -21.46 -14.12
C LEU A 325 -0.66 -21.61 -13.07
N ASN A 326 -1.51 -20.59 -12.89
CA ASN A 326 -2.65 -20.60 -11.97
C ASN A 326 -3.60 -21.79 -12.25
N VAL A 327 -3.97 -22.01 -13.51
CA VAL A 327 -4.84 -23.15 -13.88
C VAL A 327 -4.15 -24.50 -13.63
N LEU A 328 -2.85 -24.62 -13.92
CA LEU A 328 -2.11 -25.86 -13.65
C LEU A 328 -2.00 -26.16 -12.15
N GLU A 329 -1.77 -25.13 -11.34
CA GLU A 329 -1.76 -25.21 -9.88
C GLU A 329 -3.13 -25.63 -9.35
N GLN A 330 -4.21 -24.97 -9.78
CA GLN A 330 -5.58 -25.27 -9.38
C GLN A 330 -5.99 -26.73 -9.70
N GLN A 331 -5.54 -27.24 -10.85
CA GLN A 331 -5.77 -28.61 -11.29
C GLN A 331 -4.81 -29.62 -10.66
N ASN A 332 -3.92 -29.18 -9.76
CA ASN A 332 -2.89 -29.99 -9.12
C ASN A 332 -1.99 -30.72 -10.15
N ARG A 333 -1.65 -30.05 -11.26
CA ARG A 333 -0.80 -30.54 -12.36
C ARG A 333 0.64 -30.05 -12.20
N VAL A 334 1.22 -30.37 -11.05
CA VAL A 334 2.54 -29.92 -10.57
C VAL A 334 3.66 -30.11 -11.60
N ASP A 335 3.78 -31.29 -12.22
CA ASP A 335 4.87 -31.55 -13.16
C ASP A 335 4.80 -30.63 -14.39
N GLU A 336 3.60 -30.34 -14.87
CA GLU A 336 3.39 -29.46 -16.02
C GLU A 336 3.57 -27.98 -15.65
N TYR A 337 3.20 -27.61 -14.42
CA TYR A 337 3.50 -26.30 -13.86
C TYR A 337 5.01 -26.06 -13.84
N LEU A 338 5.77 -27.00 -13.27
CA LEU A 338 7.22 -26.89 -13.16
C LEU A 338 7.90 -26.88 -14.55
N ASP A 339 7.45 -27.72 -15.47
CA ASP A 339 7.93 -27.72 -16.86
C ASP A 339 7.68 -26.36 -17.55
N LEU A 340 6.49 -25.76 -17.36
CA LEU A 340 6.15 -24.45 -17.91
C LEU A 340 6.99 -23.33 -17.27
N ALA A 341 7.06 -23.30 -15.94
CA ALA A 341 7.82 -22.29 -15.21
C ALA A 341 9.30 -22.32 -15.59
N ALA A 342 9.91 -23.51 -15.69
CA ALA A 342 11.30 -23.67 -16.13
C ALA A 342 11.49 -23.25 -17.60
N ALA A 343 10.56 -23.59 -18.49
CA ALA A 343 10.66 -23.22 -19.91
C ALA A 343 10.50 -21.71 -20.17
N THR A 344 9.89 -20.99 -19.23
CA THR A 344 9.57 -19.56 -19.34
C THR A 344 10.35 -18.68 -18.37
N ASP A 345 11.39 -19.25 -17.73
CA ASP A 345 12.29 -18.57 -16.80
C ASP A 345 11.56 -17.90 -15.61
N GLN A 346 10.45 -18.52 -15.18
CA GLN A 346 9.68 -18.09 -14.00
C GLN A 346 10.31 -18.69 -12.74
N ILE A 347 11.48 -18.16 -12.37
CA ILE A 347 12.29 -18.66 -11.25
C ILE A 347 11.49 -18.71 -9.95
N ASP A 348 10.72 -17.65 -9.69
CA ASP A 348 9.91 -17.48 -8.48
C ASP A 348 8.78 -18.50 -8.36
N ALA A 349 8.02 -18.67 -9.44
CA ALA A 349 6.94 -19.66 -9.53
C ALA A 349 7.49 -21.08 -9.36
N TYR A 350 8.58 -21.40 -10.07
CA TYR A 350 9.20 -22.73 -10.00
C TYR A 350 9.69 -23.05 -8.59
N ALA A 351 10.42 -22.13 -7.96
CA ALA A 351 10.99 -22.36 -6.65
C ALA A 351 9.92 -22.45 -5.55
N THR A 352 8.87 -21.61 -5.61
CA THR A 352 7.77 -21.63 -4.64
C THR A 352 6.95 -22.91 -4.74
N MET A 353 6.60 -23.34 -5.96
CA MET A 353 5.88 -24.61 -6.19
C MET A 353 6.67 -25.82 -5.67
N LEU A 354 8.01 -25.84 -5.80
CA LEU A 354 8.82 -26.90 -5.21
C LEU A 354 8.72 -26.92 -3.67
N VAL A 355 8.63 -25.76 -3.03
CA VAL A 355 8.48 -25.66 -1.57
C VAL A 355 7.11 -26.15 -1.13
N GLU A 356 6.05 -25.74 -1.84
CA GLU A 356 4.67 -26.14 -1.58
C GLU A 356 4.49 -27.66 -1.63
N GLU A 357 5.11 -28.28 -2.63
CA GLU A 357 5.13 -29.74 -2.82
C GLU A 357 6.09 -30.48 -1.88
N GLY A 358 6.77 -29.74 -0.99
CA GLY A 358 7.70 -30.30 0.00
C GLY A 358 9.02 -30.81 -0.59
N ARG A 359 9.34 -30.46 -1.84
CA ARG A 359 10.58 -30.79 -2.56
C ARG A 359 11.70 -29.80 -2.21
N ILE A 360 11.98 -29.69 -0.92
CA ILE A 360 12.84 -28.64 -0.33
C ILE A 360 14.28 -28.70 -0.87
N ASP A 361 14.87 -29.88 -0.96
CA ASP A 361 16.26 -30.03 -1.43
C ASP A 361 16.40 -29.54 -2.89
N GLU A 362 15.39 -29.82 -3.72
CA GLU A 362 15.35 -29.35 -5.11
C GLU A 362 15.14 -27.83 -5.19
N ALA A 363 14.30 -27.27 -4.31
CA ALA A 363 14.09 -25.82 -4.24
C ALA A 363 15.37 -25.08 -3.87
N ILE A 364 16.14 -25.60 -2.90
CA ILE A 364 17.42 -25.02 -2.48
C ILE A 364 18.45 -25.11 -3.62
N GLU A 365 18.60 -26.30 -4.21
CA GLU A 365 19.54 -26.52 -5.32
C GLU A 365 19.21 -25.61 -6.52
N TYR A 366 17.93 -25.52 -6.88
CA TYR A 366 17.46 -24.63 -7.93
C TYR A 366 17.73 -23.16 -7.60
N GLY A 367 17.43 -22.74 -6.36
CA GLY A 367 17.67 -21.39 -5.88
C GLY A 367 19.14 -20.98 -5.99
N GLN A 368 20.05 -21.84 -5.54
CA GLN A 368 21.50 -21.59 -5.62
C GLN A 368 22.02 -21.50 -7.07
N GLN A 369 21.34 -22.12 -8.03
CA GLN A 369 21.76 -22.13 -9.43
C GLN A 369 21.16 -20.97 -10.25
N ASN A 370 19.95 -20.51 -9.93
CA ASN A 370 19.16 -19.64 -10.80
C ASN A 370 18.76 -18.30 -10.17
N LEU A 371 18.91 -18.10 -8.85
CA LEU A 371 18.65 -16.79 -8.24
C LEU A 371 19.77 -15.82 -8.61
N HIS A 372 19.39 -14.70 -9.25
CA HIS A 372 20.33 -13.71 -9.76
C HIS A 372 20.24 -12.36 -9.05
N VAL A 373 19.14 -12.07 -8.35
CA VAL A 373 18.98 -10.86 -7.54
C VAL A 373 18.46 -11.17 -6.14
N PRO A 374 18.78 -10.32 -5.13
CA PRO A 374 18.33 -10.51 -3.75
C PRO A 374 16.82 -10.66 -3.55
N ASP A 375 16.00 -9.98 -4.36
CA ASP A 375 14.53 -10.06 -4.27
C ASP A 375 14.00 -11.49 -4.49
N ASN A 376 14.52 -12.22 -5.49
CA ASN A 376 14.11 -13.61 -5.71
C ASN A 376 14.54 -14.50 -4.53
N ALA A 377 15.72 -14.26 -3.94
CA ALA A 377 16.19 -15.00 -2.78
C ALA A 377 15.33 -14.74 -1.54
N LEU A 378 14.90 -13.49 -1.33
CA LEU A 378 13.96 -13.14 -0.26
C LEU A 378 12.62 -13.85 -0.43
N MET A 379 12.12 -13.95 -1.66
CA MET A 379 10.86 -14.65 -1.94
C MET A 379 10.97 -16.14 -1.58
N LEU A 380 11.99 -16.84 -2.08
CA LEU A 380 12.19 -18.25 -1.77
C LEU A 380 12.42 -18.49 -0.27
N ALA A 381 13.17 -17.60 0.40
CA ALA A 381 13.38 -17.69 1.83
C ALA A 381 12.07 -17.53 2.62
N ARG A 382 11.16 -16.64 2.19
CA ARG A 382 9.82 -16.49 2.79
C ARG A 382 8.95 -17.73 2.58
N ALA A 383 8.92 -18.29 1.36
CA ALA A 383 8.20 -19.52 1.08
C ALA A 383 8.69 -20.68 1.96
N LEU A 384 10.02 -20.87 2.07
CA LEU A 384 10.62 -21.87 2.96
C LEU A 384 10.23 -21.66 4.42
N GLN A 385 10.14 -20.41 4.85
CA GLN A 385 9.72 -20.07 6.20
C GLN A 385 8.25 -20.42 6.47
N GLU A 386 7.35 -20.11 5.53
CA GLU A 386 5.92 -20.43 5.66
C GLU A 386 5.66 -21.94 5.72
N HIS A 387 6.55 -22.74 5.13
CA HIS A 387 6.51 -24.21 5.15
C HIS A 387 7.36 -24.85 6.27
N ASP A 388 7.59 -24.13 7.37
CA ASP A 388 8.32 -24.61 8.55
C ASP A 388 9.76 -25.11 8.26
N ARG A 389 10.47 -24.49 7.29
CA ARG A 389 11.89 -24.78 6.96
C ARG A 389 12.83 -23.61 7.32
N PRO A 390 12.93 -23.21 8.60
CA PRO A 390 13.66 -22.01 8.99
C PRO A 390 15.15 -22.05 8.65
N GLN A 391 15.85 -23.18 8.78
CA GLN A 391 17.28 -23.26 8.45
C GLN A 391 17.56 -23.09 6.96
N ALA A 392 16.75 -23.74 6.11
CA ALA A 392 16.86 -23.58 4.65
C ALA A 392 16.57 -22.13 4.22
N ALA A 393 15.61 -21.49 4.88
CA ALA A 393 15.28 -20.09 4.64
C ALA A 393 16.47 -19.17 4.94
N LEU A 394 17.18 -19.39 6.07
CA LEU A 394 18.40 -18.64 6.40
C LEU A 394 19.52 -18.90 5.38
N GLU A 395 19.72 -20.14 4.92
CA GLU A 395 20.73 -20.50 3.93
C GLU A 395 20.51 -19.77 2.59
N ILE A 396 19.28 -19.79 2.07
CA ILE A 396 18.93 -19.10 0.83
C ILE A 396 19.06 -17.58 0.98
N ALA A 397 18.64 -17.03 2.11
CA ALA A 397 18.75 -15.60 2.35
C ALA A 397 20.21 -15.13 2.47
N GLN A 398 21.07 -15.90 3.15
CA GLN A 398 22.53 -15.63 3.18
C GLN A 398 23.14 -15.68 1.78
N TYR A 399 22.79 -16.69 0.98
CA TYR A 399 23.21 -16.76 -0.41
C TYR A 399 22.76 -15.51 -1.18
N GLY A 400 21.52 -15.07 -0.97
CA GLY A 400 20.98 -13.85 -1.57
C GLY A 400 21.75 -12.57 -1.21
N LEU A 401 22.38 -12.49 -0.03
CA LEU A 401 23.25 -11.35 0.32
C LEU A 401 24.53 -11.29 -0.52
N SER A 402 24.95 -12.40 -1.13
CA SER A 402 26.09 -12.41 -2.04
C SER A 402 25.74 -11.91 -3.45
N LEU A 403 24.45 -11.78 -3.77
CA LEU A 403 23.96 -11.35 -5.09
C LEU A 403 24.00 -9.82 -5.23
N ASP A 404 24.16 -9.39 -6.48
CA ASP A 404 24.04 -7.99 -6.89
C ASP A 404 22.60 -7.70 -7.34
N GLY A 405 22.12 -6.48 -7.10
CA GLY A 405 20.80 -6.05 -7.58
C GLY A 405 19.98 -5.30 -6.52
N ASN A 406 18.69 -5.14 -6.83
CA ASN A 406 17.72 -4.54 -5.93
C ASN A 406 17.30 -5.52 -4.82
N GLY A 407 16.69 -5.03 -3.75
CA GLY A 407 16.17 -5.87 -2.67
C GLY A 407 17.13 -6.23 -1.55
N LYS A 408 18.42 -5.91 -1.68
CA LYS A 408 19.44 -6.33 -0.71
C LYS A 408 19.21 -5.80 0.70
N ALA A 409 18.66 -4.59 0.84
CA ALA A 409 18.30 -4.02 2.14
C ALA A 409 17.16 -4.81 2.81
N ASP A 410 16.07 -5.04 2.07
CA ASP A 410 14.90 -5.75 2.58
C ASP A 410 15.24 -7.21 2.93
N LEU A 411 16.08 -7.86 2.10
CA LEU A 411 16.60 -9.19 2.38
C LEU A 411 17.45 -9.23 3.66
N ALA A 412 18.37 -8.28 3.82
CA ALA A 412 19.26 -8.21 4.98
C ALA A 412 18.49 -7.92 6.27
N GLU A 413 17.51 -7.01 6.24
CA GLU A 413 16.65 -6.74 7.40
C GLU A 413 15.81 -7.96 7.78
N TRP A 414 15.19 -8.62 6.78
CA TRP A 414 14.42 -9.84 7.02
C TRP A 414 15.29 -10.97 7.60
N LEU A 415 16.49 -11.18 7.04
CA LEU A 415 17.42 -12.20 7.51
C LEU A 415 17.90 -11.91 8.94
N ARG A 416 18.24 -10.65 9.26
CA ARG A 416 18.63 -10.23 10.61
C ARG A 416 17.57 -10.60 11.63
N ASP A 417 16.33 -10.16 11.39
CA ASP A 417 15.24 -10.35 12.34
C ASP A 417 14.91 -11.84 12.49
N ARG A 418 14.97 -12.59 11.37
CA ARG A 418 14.68 -14.02 11.40
C ARG A 418 15.76 -14.82 12.13
N ALA A 419 17.02 -14.57 11.82
CA ALA A 419 18.15 -15.23 12.49
C ALA A 419 18.17 -14.92 13.99
N ALA A 420 17.93 -13.67 14.39
CA ALA A 420 17.81 -13.29 15.79
C ALA A 420 16.67 -14.04 16.50
N SER A 421 15.52 -14.21 15.84
CA SER A 421 14.38 -14.96 16.40
C SER A 421 14.64 -16.47 16.56
N LEU A 422 15.66 -17.00 15.88
CA LEU A 422 16.05 -18.42 15.89
C LEU A 422 17.30 -18.69 16.74
N ASP A 423 17.78 -17.70 17.49
CA ASP A 423 19.04 -17.77 18.26
C ASP A 423 20.27 -18.13 17.39
N GLU A 424 20.34 -17.58 16.17
CA GLU A 424 21.47 -17.70 15.23
C GLU A 424 22.28 -16.38 15.19
N PRO A 425 23.11 -16.07 16.21
CA PRO A 425 23.69 -14.74 16.40
C PRO A 425 24.71 -14.34 15.33
N GLU A 426 25.50 -15.29 14.82
CA GLU A 426 26.50 -15.02 13.78
C GLU A 426 25.82 -14.55 12.48
N VAL A 427 24.73 -15.23 12.09
CA VAL A 427 23.92 -14.90 10.91
C VAL A 427 23.19 -13.57 11.09
N ALA A 428 22.62 -13.35 12.29
CA ALA A 428 21.92 -12.12 12.59
C ALA A 428 22.86 -10.90 12.51
N LEU A 429 24.09 -11.04 13.02
CA LEU A 429 25.11 -10.00 12.95
C LEU A 429 25.57 -9.74 11.51
N GLU A 430 25.86 -10.78 10.74
CA GLU A 430 26.22 -10.65 9.31
C GLU A 430 25.15 -9.89 8.53
N ALA A 431 23.88 -10.26 8.71
CA ALA A 431 22.76 -9.61 8.05
C ALA A 431 22.54 -8.17 8.53
N ALA A 432 22.75 -7.87 9.81
CA ALA A 432 22.67 -6.51 10.34
C ALA A 432 23.73 -5.59 9.71
N VAL A 433 24.97 -6.08 9.59
CA VAL A 433 26.06 -5.37 8.92
C VAL A 433 25.71 -5.15 7.45
N ALA A 434 25.24 -6.18 6.74
CA ALA A 434 24.83 -6.06 5.34
C ALA A 434 23.69 -5.03 5.15
N ALA A 435 22.70 -4.99 6.06
CA ALA A 435 21.61 -4.02 6.01
C ALA A 435 22.13 -2.59 6.17
N PHE A 436 23.02 -2.35 7.14
CA PHE A 436 23.66 -1.05 7.32
C PHE A 436 24.52 -0.65 6.12
N GLU A 437 25.26 -1.60 5.54
CA GLU A 437 26.05 -1.34 4.34
C GLU A 437 25.16 -0.97 3.16
N VAL A 438 24.02 -1.61 2.92
CA VAL A 438 23.18 -1.23 1.78
C VAL A 438 22.49 0.10 2.04
N ALA A 439 21.95 0.30 3.24
CA ALA A 439 21.17 1.47 3.62
C ALA A 439 21.56 1.99 5.00
N PRO A 440 22.59 2.85 5.10
CA PRO A 440 23.02 3.42 6.37
C PRO A 440 21.90 4.23 7.03
N THR A 441 21.42 3.73 8.15
CA THR A 441 20.46 4.41 9.01
C THR A 441 20.89 4.23 10.47
N LEU A 442 20.47 5.15 11.33
CA LEU A 442 20.71 5.02 12.76
C LEU A 442 20.05 3.74 13.32
N ALA A 443 18.88 3.37 12.81
CA ALA A 443 18.21 2.13 13.19
C ALA A 443 19.02 0.88 12.83
N ALA A 444 19.59 0.82 11.62
CA ALA A 444 20.46 -0.29 11.21
C ALA A 444 21.75 -0.35 12.04
N TYR A 445 22.32 0.82 12.39
CA TYR A 445 23.48 0.90 13.28
C TYR A 445 23.17 0.33 14.66
N GLN A 446 22.08 0.78 15.29
CA GLN A 446 21.67 0.34 16.63
C GLN A 446 21.29 -1.14 16.65
N ALA A 447 20.61 -1.63 15.61
CA ALA A 447 20.33 -3.07 15.49
C ALA A 447 21.61 -3.91 15.42
N THR A 448 22.65 -3.41 14.76
CA THR A 448 23.96 -4.08 14.72
C THR A 448 24.66 -4.02 16.07
N GLU A 449 24.59 -2.88 16.76
CA GLU A 449 25.13 -2.71 18.13
C GLU A 449 24.53 -3.70 19.13
N GLU A 450 23.20 -3.90 19.07
CA GLU A 450 22.50 -4.85 19.94
C GLU A 450 22.91 -6.31 19.67
N LEU A 451 23.20 -6.66 18.42
CA LEU A 451 23.53 -8.03 18.00
C LEU A 451 25.02 -8.38 18.13
N ALA A 452 25.92 -7.39 18.05
CA ALA A 452 27.37 -7.65 17.99
C ALA A 452 27.98 -8.12 19.33
N GLY A 453 27.34 -7.84 20.46
CA GLY A 453 27.81 -8.29 21.78
C GLY A 453 29.27 -7.91 22.06
N ASP A 454 30.11 -8.89 22.36
CA ASP A 454 31.54 -8.68 22.68
C ASP A 454 32.37 -8.23 21.47
N ASP A 455 31.92 -8.51 20.24
CA ASP A 455 32.63 -8.13 19.00
C ASP A 455 32.33 -6.69 18.57
N TRP A 456 31.40 -6.01 19.26
CA TRP A 456 30.95 -4.66 18.91
C TRP A 456 32.08 -3.65 18.67
N PRO A 457 33.16 -3.56 19.47
CA PRO A 457 34.21 -2.57 19.22
C PRO A 457 34.89 -2.72 17.86
N ALA A 458 35.05 -3.96 17.36
CA ALA A 458 35.67 -4.20 16.06
C ALA A 458 34.69 -3.88 14.92
N VAL A 459 33.46 -4.39 15.03
CA VAL A 459 32.38 -4.17 14.04
C VAL A 459 32.06 -2.68 13.91
N ARG A 460 31.99 -1.96 15.03
CA ARG A 460 31.73 -0.51 15.09
C ARG A 460 32.74 0.28 14.26
N GLU A 461 34.03 0.02 14.42
CA GLU A 461 35.05 0.77 13.69
C GLU A 461 35.03 0.47 12.20
N GLU A 462 34.82 -0.79 11.81
CA GLU A 462 34.68 -1.18 10.39
C GLU A 462 33.48 -0.50 9.73
N MET A 463 32.32 -0.52 10.38
CA MET A 463 31.10 0.14 9.87
C MET A 463 31.28 1.66 9.72
N LEU A 464 31.88 2.31 10.72
CA LEU A 464 32.09 3.75 10.71
C LEU A 464 33.15 4.17 9.68
N GLU A 465 34.21 3.38 9.50
CA GLU A 465 35.20 3.60 8.44
C GLU A 465 34.56 3.41 7.06
N SER A 466 33.76 2.37 6.86
CA SER A 466 33.00 2.18 5.62
C SER A 466 32.03 3.33 5.37
N LEU A 467 31.36 3.86 6.40
CA LEU A 467 30.46 5.00 6.26
C LEU A 467 31.21 6.28 5.90
N ALA A 468 32.37 6.52 6.51
CA ALA A 468 33.19 7.70 6.26
C ALA A 468 33.75 7.74 4.84
N ASN A 469 34.05 6.58 4.26
CA ASN A 469 34.57 6.45 2.89
C ASN A 469 33.48 6.54 1.80
N ARG A 470 32.20 6.64 2.17
CA ARG A 470 31.09 6.70 1.21
C ARG A 470 30.84 8.09 0.68
N ASP A 471 30.51 8.15 -0.60
CA ASP A 471 30.04 9.38 -1.22
C ASP A 471 28.70 9.82 -0.61
N THR A 472 28.71 11.03 -0.08
CA THR A 472 27.54 11.71 0.43
C THR A 472 26.90 12.56 -0.67
N THR A 473 25.58 12.50 -0.76
CA THR A 473 24.73 13.37 -1.56
C THR A 473 23.87 14.23 -0.62
N LYS A 474 23.22 15.27 -1.15
CA LYS A 474 22.27 16.07 -0.37
C LYS A 474 21.17 15.23 0.31
N ARG A 475 20.79 14.08 -0.28
CA ARG A 475 19.71 13.24 0.22
C ARG A 475 20.10 12.38 1.42
N ASN A 476 21.37 11.97 1.53
CA ASN A 476 21.82 11.04 2.58
C ASN A 476 22.77 11.68 3.61
N ALA A 477 23.26 12.90 3.37
CA ALA A 477 24.17 13.62 4.28
C ALA A 477 23.60 13.72 5.71
N GLN A 478 22.32 14.09 5.85
CA GLN A 478 21.65 14.18 7.15
C GLN A 478 21.66 12.84 7.92
N ARG A 479 21.44 11.72 7.21
CA ARG A 479 21.42 10.38 7.83
C ARG A 479 22.80 9.98 8.33
N HIS A 480 23.83 10.23 7.52
CA HIS A 480 25.22 9.90 7.89
C HIS A 480 25.69 10.75 9.07
N VAL A 481 25.38 12.04 9.06
CA VAL A 481 25.65 12.96 10.16
C VAL A 481 24.99 12.48 11.44
N GLY A 482 23.71 12.08 11.39
CA GLY A 482 23.02 11.53 12.57
C GLY A 482 23.75 10.34 13.19
N ILE A 483 24.33 9.45 12.38
CA ILE A 483 25.12 8.30 12.86
C ILE A 483 26.45 8.77 13.47
N PHE A 484 27.18 9.67 12.83
CA PHE A 484 28.45 10.18 13.37
C PHE A 484 28.26 10.97 14.67
N LEU A 485 27.19 11.76 14.79
CA LEU A 485 26.87 12.46 16.03
C LEU A 485 26.50 11.49 17.15
N TYR A 486 25.68 10.48 16.85
CA TYR A 486 25.35 9.43 17.82
C TYR A 486 26.59 8.69 18.34
N THR A 487 27.60 8.54 17.49
CA THR A 487 28.83 7.81 17.80
C THR A 487 29.99 8.69 18.26
N GLU A 488 29.73 9.99 18.49
CA GLU A 488 30.74 10.99 18.90
C GLU A 488 31.92 11.14 17.92
N ARG A 489 31.68 10.84 16.63
CA ARG A 489 32.63 11.01 15.52
C ARG A 489 32.48 12.39 14.90
N TYR A 490 32.80 13.40 15.71
CA TYR A 490 32.53 14.80 15.36
C TYR A 490 33.31 15.30 14.15
N ASP A 491 34.54 14.85 13.95
CA ASP A 491 35.38 15.31 12.83
C ASP A 491 34.78 14.86 11.47
N GLU A 492 34.25 13.63 11.38
CA GLU A 492 33.54 13.12 10.20
C GLU A 492 32.21 13.85 9.97
N ALA A 493 31.46 14.14 11.02
CA ALA A 493 30.23 14.92 10.93
C ALA A 493 30.49 16.34 10.41
N ILE A 494 31.54 17.01 10.93
CA ILE A 494 32.01 18.33 10.48
C ILE A 494 32.42 18.28 9.00
N ALA A 495 33.17 17.26 8.58
CA ALA A 495 33.59 17.11 7.18
C ALA A 495 32.42 16.94 6.19
N ILE A 496 31.27 16.41 6.65
CA ILE A 496 30.03 16.40 5.86
C ILE A 496 29.41 17.80 5.86
N ALA A 497 29.24 18.43 7.03
CA ALA A 497 28.65 19.78 7.14
C ALA A 497 29.40 20.83 6.31
N ASP A 498 30.74 20.79 6.28
CA ASP A 498 31.55 21.71 5.46
C ASP A 498 31.28 21.57 3.95
N ARG A 499 30.87 20.38 3.49
CA ARG A 499 30.51 20.13 2.08
C ARG A 499 29.06 20.50 1.75
N PHE A 500 28.17 20.51 2.75
CA PHE A 500 26.75 20.78 2.59
C PHE A 500 26.32 21.94 3.47
N SER A 501 26.12 23.12 2.87
CA SER A 501 25.62 24.31 3.57
C SER A 501 24.11 24.27 3.89
N ASP A 502 23.50 23.08 3.92
CA ASP A 502 22.08 22.87 4.22
C ASP A 502 21.85 22.92 5.73
N ASP A 503 20.83 23.66 6.19
CA ASP A 503 20.52 23.87 7.60
C ASP A 503 20.25 22.55 8.34
N MET A 504 19.56 21.61 7.69
CA MET A 504 19.24 20.29 8.24
C MET A 504 20.46 19.40 8.50
N VAL A 505 21.62 19.76 7.94
CA VAL A 505 22.91 19.07 8.15
C VAL A 505 23.80 19.85 9.11
N VAL A 506 23.83 21.17 8.99
CA VAL A 506 24.73 22.04 9.73
C VAL A 506 24.31 22.23 11.18
N GLU A 507 23.01 22.46 11.43
CA GLU A 507 22.47 22.73 12.77
C GLU A 507 22.79 21.61 13.76
N PRO A 508 22.50 20.33 13.45
CA PRO A 508 22.71 19.26 14.42
C PRO A 508 24.18 19.05 14.76
N VAL A 509 25.09 19.28 13.80
CA VAL A 509 26.53 19.17 14.03
C VAL A 509 27.00 20.29 14.93
N ALA A 510 26.64 21.53 14.61
CA ALA A 510 27.04 22.70 15.36
C ALA A 510 26.51 22.69 16.81
N ASP A 511 25.28 22.22 17.03
CA ASP A 511 24.70 22.02 18.36
C ASP A 511 25.39 20.90 19.15
N ALA A 512 25.90 19.87 18.48
CA ALA A 512 26.60 18.78 19.15
C ALA A 512 28.03 19.16 19.55
N VAL A 513 28.70 20.05 18.79
CA VAL A 513 30.14 20.33 18.95
C VAL A 513 30.45 21.71 19.51
N PHE A 514 29.46 22.56 19.83
CA PHE A 514 29.72 23.96 20.19
C PHE A 514 30.65 24.15 21.40
N GLU A 515 30.68 23.21 22.36
CA GLU A 515 31.60 23.27 23.51
C GLU A 515 33.01 22.80 23.13
N GLU A 516 33.14 21.75 22.30
CA GLU A 516 34.42 21.13 21.94
C GLU A 516 35.12 21.77 20.72
N ARG A 517 34.34 22.43 19.86
CA ARG A 517 34.76 23.07 18.60
C ARG A 517 34.09 24.45 18.43
N PRO A 518 34.15 25.35 19.44
CA PRO A 518 33.44 26.63 19.41
C PRO A 518 33.84 27.51 18.21
N GLU A 519 35.11 27.52 17.82
CA GLU A 519 35.60 28.31 16.69
C GLU A 519 34.92 27.89 15.37
N TRP A 520 34.75 26.59 15.14
CA TRP A 520 34.07 26.07 13.95
C TRP A 520 32.58 26.41 13.99
N THR A 521 31.90 26.18 15.11
CA THR A 521 30.47 26.52 15.28
C THR A 521 30.20 28.01 15.03
N ILE A 522 31.04 28.89 15.59
CA ILE A 522 30.96 30.33 15.39
C ILE A 522 31.12 30.69 13.91
N ALA A 523 32.13 30.15 13.24
CA ALA A 523 32.40 30.44 11.83
C ALA A 523 31.28 29.94 10.92
N THR A 524 30.75 28.76 11.20
CA THR A 524 29.69 28.11 10.41
C THR A 524 28.36 28.85 10.51
N TYR A 525 27.92 29.22 11.71
CA TYR A 525 26.69 29.99 11.88
C TYR A 525 26.80 31.42 11.36
N LYS A 526 27.98 32.05 11.44
CA LYS A 526 28.25 33.30 10.72
C LYS A 526 28.05 33.14 9.22
N ALA A 527 28.61 32.09 8.62
CA ALA A 527 28.47 31.84 7.19
C ALA A 527 27.01 31.58 6.74
N GLN A 528 26.15 31.09 7.64
CA GLN A 528 24.70 30.96 7.39
C GLN A 528 23.95 32.30 7.54
N ALA A 529 24.29 33.09 8.55
CA ALA A 529 23.60 34.35 8.87
C ALA A 529 23.95 35.51 7.93
N GLU A 530 25.24 35.67 7.58
CA GLU A 530 25.75 36.82 6.83
C GLU A 530 25.10 36.98 5.44
N PRO A 531 24.97 35.95 4.59
CA PRO A 531 24.33 36.10 3.27
C PRO A 531 22.86 36.56 3.35
N ILE A 532 22.10 36.07 4.34
CA ILE A 532 20.71 36.48 4.58
C ILE A 532 20.65 37.97 4.91
N ILE A 533 21.55 38.41 5.79
CA ILE A 533 21.65 39.79 6.21
C ILE A 533 22.09 40.65 5.02
N GLU A 534 23.21 40.36 4.38
CA GLU A 534 23.81 41.12 3.28
C GLU A 534 22.86 41.31 2.10
N GLU A 535 22.23 40.23 1.61
CA GLU A 535 21.27 40.26 0.50
C GLU A 535 19.93 40.93 0.86
N GLY A 536 19.72 41.26 2.14
CA GLY A 536 18.55 41.98 2.60
C GLY A 536 17.27 41.15 2.61
N LYS A 537 17.38 39.82 2.83
CA LYS A 537 16.26 38.87 2.87
C LYS A 537 15.42 39.06 4.14
N SER A 538 14.68 40.17 4.21
CA SER A 538 14.03 40.63 5.44
C SER A 538 12.99 39.67 6.07
N GLN A 539 12.51 38.67 5.32
CA GLN A 539 11.63 37.62 5.84
C GLN A 539 12.39 36.53 6.61
N GLN A 540 13.72 36.42 6.42
CA GLN A 540 14.59 35.41 7.03
C GLN A 540 15.48 35.99 8.14
N TYR A 541 15.37 37.28 8.46
CA TYR A 541 16.21 37.91 9.49
C TYR A 541 16.10 37.27 10.86
N ARG A 542 14.92 36.75 11.24
CA ARG A 542 14.79 36.02 12.50
C ARG A 542 15.71 34.79 12.52
N HIS A 543 15.64 33.97 11.48
CA HIS A 543 16.49 32.79 11.33
C HIS A 543 17.99 33.14 11.32
N ALA A 544 18.38 34.24 10.67
CA ALA A 544 19.76 34.74 10.74
C ALA A 544 20.19 35.17 12.15
N VAL A 545 19.28 35.77 12.92
CA VAL A 545 19.55 36.16 14.31
C VAL A 545 19.62 34.92 15.21
N ASP A 546 18.79 33.91 14.97
CA ASP A 546 18.84 32.63 15.69
C ASP A 546 20.22 31.97 15.50
N TRP A 547 20.78 31.97 14.28
CA TRP A 547 22.16 31.53 14.02
C TRP A 547 23.21 32.33 14.79
N LEU A 548 23.07 33.66 14.83
CA LEU A 548 23.97 34.52 15.60
C LEU A 548 23.85 34.29 17.12
N ALA A 549 22.66 33.95 17.60
CA ALA A 549 22.45 33.59 19.00
C ALA A 549 23.17 32.28 19.35
N ALA A 550 23.01 31.26 18.51
CA ALA A 550 23.70 29.98 18.66
C ALA A 550 25.24 30.14 18.60
N ALA A 551 25.76 30.98 17.69
CA ALA A 551 27.19 31.33 17.65
C ALA A 551 27.66 32.05 18.92
N GLY A 552 26.81 32.89 19.51
CA GLY A 552 27.13 33.55 20.79
C GLY A 552 27.17 32.59 21.97
N ASN A 553 26.32 31.57 21.99
CA ASN A 553 26.41 30.49 22.98
C ASN A 553 27.74 29.71 22.86
N ALA A 554 28.17 29.42 21.63
CA ALA A 554 29.48 28.81 21.38
C ALA A 554 30.65 29.71 21.84
N ALA A 555 30.55 31.02 21.59
CA ALA A 555 31.55 31.98 22.05
C ALA A 555 31.58 32.12 23.58
N ASP A 556 30.42 32.04 24.24
CA ASP A 556 30.33 32.04 25.71
C ASP A 556 31.01 30.80 26.30
N ALA A 557 30.73 29.62 25.75
CA ALA A 557 31.41 28.37 26.14
C ALA A 557 32.93 28.45 25.98
N ALA A 558 33.43 29.18 24.97
CA ALA A 558 34.85 29.44 24.76
C ALA A 558 35.45 30.55 25.65
N GLY A 559 34.63 31.28 26.42
CA GLY A 559 35.07 32.46 27.19
C GLY A 559 35.35 33.71 26.33
N GLU A 560 34.83 33.75 25.11
CA GLU A 560 35.05 34.81 24.12
C GLU A 560 33.81 35.71 23.90
N LEU A 561 32.82 35.64 24.79
CA LEU A 561 31.55 36.36 24.66
C LEU A 561 31.72 37.87 24.43
N ASN A 562 32.70 38.50 25.07
CA ASN A 562 32.99 39.92 24.88
C ASN A 562 33.39 40.26 23.44
N GLY A 563 34.19 39.38 22.81
CA GLY A 563 34.57 39.51 21.41
C GLY A 563 33.39 39.28 20.48
N TRP A 564 32.54 38.31 20.78
CA TRP A 564 31.30 38.06 20.04
C TRP A 564 30.32 39.23 20.09
N ARG A 565 30.10 39.81 21.28
CA ARG A 565 29.26 41.00 21.46
C ARG A 565 29.77 42.19 20.66
N ALA A 566 31.08 42.41 20.63
CA ALA A 566 31.67 43.47 19.80
C ALA A 566 31.37 43.24 18.30
N TYR A 567 31.48 42.00 17.81
CA TYR A 567 31.11 41.65 16.44
C TYR A 567 29.63 41.93 16.13
N VAL A 568 28.70 41.54 17.02
CA VAL A 568 27.26 41.79 16.81
C VAL A 568 26.94 43.30 16.85
N GLN A 569 27.65 44.08 17.69
CA GLN A 569 27.55 45.55 17.70
C GLN A 569 28.00 46.17 16.38
N ASP A 570 29.15 45.73 15.86
CA ASP A 570 29.66 46.18 14.55
C ASP A 570 28.67 45.83 13.42
N LEU A 571 28.09 44.63 13.44
CA LEU A 571 27.11 44.18 12.47
C LEU A 571 25.82 45.02 12.51
N ARG A 572 25.32 45.34 13.71
CA ARG A 572 24.17 46.23 13.92
C ARG A 572 24.44 47.62 13.35
N ASP A 573 25.62 48.18 13.62
CA ASP A 573 25.97 49.54 13.22
C ASP A 573 26.15 49.64 11.69
N ALA A 574 26.81 48.66 11.08
CA ALA A 574 26.99 48.53 9.63
C ALA A 574 25.65 48.38 8.89
N HIS A 575 24.64 47.76 9.50
CA HIS A 575 23.32 47.52 8.93
C HIS A 575 22.21 48.38 9.54
N SER A 576 22.56 49.54 10.12
CA SER A 576 21.64 50.45 10.81
C SER A 576 20.41 50.91 10.01
N GLN A 577 20.46 50.87 8.66
CA GLN A 577 19.33 51.21 7.78
C GLN A 577 18.29 50.08 7.62
N LYS A 578 18.59 48.86 8.08
CA LYS A 578 17.68 47.70 8.01
C LYS A 578 16.77 47.68 9.26
N TYR A 579 15.74 48.52 9.26
CA TYR A 579 14.84 48.76 10.41
C TYR A 579 14.19 47.53 11.05
N LYS A 580 14.05 46.41 10.33
CA LYS A 580 13.55 45.13 10.88
C LYS A 580 14.62 44.30 11.59
N LEU A 581 15.87 44.35 11.13
CA LEU A 581 16.98 43.57 11.68
C LEU A 581 17.54 44.22 12.94
N ARG A 582 17.68 45.55 12.92
CA ARG A 582 18.26 46.33 14.01
C ARG A 582 17.66 46.01 15.40
N PRO A 583 16.33 46.04 15.61
CA PRO A 583 15.78 45.73 16.93
C PRO A 583 16.05 44.28 17.38
N MET A 584 16.16 43.32 16.45
CA MET A 584 16.48 41.92 16.77
C MET A 584 17.95 41.77 17.22
N LEU A 585 18.87 42.52 16.61
CA LEU A 585 20.28 42.55 17.06
C LEU A 585 20.45 43.31 18.37
N GLU A 586 19.61 44.31 18.66
CA GLU A 586 19.59 45.00 19.97
C GLU A 586 19.09 44.02 21.06
N GLU A 587 18.00 43.30 20.82
CA GLU A 587 17.49 42.23 21.72
C GLU A 587 18.56 41.15 21.97
N LEU A 588 19.24 40.67 20.91
CA LEU A 588 20.31 39.68 21.05
C LEU A 588 21.50 40.19 21.90
N LEU A 589 21.86 41.47 21.77
CA LEU A 589 22.93 42.06 22.57
C LEU A 589 22.57 42.18 24.05
N GLU A 590 21.29 42.47 24.34
CA GLU A 590 20.75 42.50 25.71
C GLU A 590 20.77 41.09 26.34
N GLU A 591 20.44 40.05 25.58
CA GLU A 591 20.50 38.66 26.05
C GLU A 591 21.91 38.25 26.52
N PHE A 592 22.95 38.71 25.82
CA PHE A 592 24.35 38.46 26.21
C PHE A 592 24.90 39.46 27.24
N GLU A 593 24.13 40.46 27.66
CA GLU A 593 24.48 41.37 28.76
C GLU A 593 24.22 40.76 30.14
N ASP A 594 23.24 39.86 30.20
CA ASP A 594 22.78 39.22 31.43
C ASP A 594 23.54 37.92 31.79
N ARG A 595 24.56 37.55 30.98
CA ARG A 595 25.42 36.36 31.14
C ARG A 595 26.86 36.80 31.43
#